data_AF-A0A401HY54-F1
#
_entry.id   AF-A0A401HY54-F1
#
_cell.length_a   1.000
_cell.length_b   1.000
_cell.length_c   1.000
_cell.angle_alpha   90.00
_cell.angle_beta   90.00
_cell.angle_gamma   90.00
#
_symmetry.space_group_name_H-M   'P 1'
#
loop_
_entity.id
_entity.type
_entity.pdbx_description
1 polymer ?
#
loop_
_entity_poly.entity_id
_entity_poly.type
_entity_poly.pdbx_seq_one_letter_code
_entity_poly.pdbx_strand_id
1 'polypeptide(L)'
;MFTKIGLPGKVATNYNQGGEIGYLRHTLEKANFSKSMILRKERELTKLGIAVGRIFNKHSSGFRELGLDVALDKKGKAWILEVNTRPQFYPLKQMKDKSMYQRIISYAKTYGRRK
;
A
#
# COMPACT_ATOMS: atom_id res chain seq x y z
N MET A 1 4.05 -2.39 -4.87
CA MET A 1 2.83 -2.11 -4.07
C MET A 1 2.30 -3.42 -3.56
N PHE A 2 1.87 -3.47 -2.31
CA PHE A 2 1.28 -4.67 -1.71
C PHE A 2 -0.21 -4.44 -1.45
N THR A 3 -0.93 -5.53 -1.18
CA THR A 3 -2.34 -5.54 -0.83
C THR A 3 -2.52 -6.29 0.48
N LYS A 4 -3.48 -5.86 1.29
CA LYS A 4 -4.02 -6.67 2.38
C LYS A 4 -5.30 -7.33 1.83
N ILE A 5 -5.36 -8.64 1.81
CA ILE A 5 -6.48 -9.42 1.27
C ILE A 5 -7.27 -9.97 2.46
N GLY A 6 -8.54 -9.60 2.57
CA GLY A 6 -9.44 -10.09 3.60
C GLY A 6 -9.96 -11.50 3.29
N LEU A 7 -10.48 -12.18 4.30
CA LEU A 7 -11.15 -13.45 4.12
C LEU A 7 -12.50 -13.28 3.40
N PRO A 8 -12.96 -14.29 2.64
CA PRO A 8 -14.30 -14.28 2.07
C PRO A 8 -15.37 -13.98 3.12
N GLY A 9 -16.30 -13.07 2.81
CA GLY A 9 -17.36 -12.66 3.74
C GLY A 9 -16.94 -11.72 4.88
N LYS A 10 -15.69 -11.25 4.92
CA LYS A 10 -15.23 -10.23 5.88
C LYS A 10 -15.08 -8.87 5.21
N VAL A 11 -15.57 -7.83 5.89
CA VAL A 11 -15.48 -6.43 5.44
C VAL A 11 -14.06 -5.86 5.67
N ALA A 12 -13.36 -6.33 6.70
CA ALA A 12 -12.04 -5.85 7.07
C ALA A 12 -10.92 -6.76 6.54
N THR A 13 -9.86 -6.15 6.01
CA THR A 13 -8.63 -6.81 5.56
C THR A 13 -7.61 -6.90 6.70
N ASN A 14 -8.06 -7.39 7.85
CA ASN A 14 -7.22 -7.46 9.04
C ASN A 14 -6.26 -8.65 8.94
N TYR A 15 -4.98 -8.37 8.63
CA TYR A 15 -3.92 -9.39 8.55
C TYR A 15 -3.88 -10.28 9.81
N ASN A 16 -4.06 -9.69 10.98
CA ASN A 16 -4.06 -10.40 12.27
C ASN A 16 -5.29 -11.32 12.49
N GLN A 17 -6.29 -11.29 11.60
CA GLN A 17 -7.48 -12.15 11.65
C GLN A 17 -7.49 -13.21 10.53
N GLY A 18 -6.32 -13.52 9.95
CA GLY A 18 -6.17 -14.53 8.90
C GLY A 18 -6.19 -13.98 7.47
N GLY A 19 -6.07 -12.66 7.30
CA GLY A 19 -5.88 -12.05 5.98
C GLY A 19 -4.48 -12.31 5.40
N GLU A 20 -4.35 -12.27 4.08
CA GLU A 20 -3.08 -12.48 3.37
C GLU A 20 -2.47 -11.15 2.90
N ILE A 21 -1.15 -11.11 2.75
CA ILE A 21 -0.46 -10.02 2.04
C ILE A 21 -0.18 -10.47 0.61
N GLY A 22 -0.72 -9.73 -0.35
CA GLY A 22 -0.52 -9.99 -1.77
C GLY A 22 0.27 -8.89 -2.46
N TYR A 23 0.46 -9.08 -3.76
CA TYR A 23 0.98 -8.05 -4.66
C TYR A 23 -0.16 -7.45 -5.47
N LEU A 24 -0.09 -6.11 -5.65
CA LEU A 24 -0.76 -5.31 -6.70
C LEU A 24 -1.45 -6.14 -7.79
N ARG A 25 -0.60 -6.52 -8.74
CA ARG A 25 -1.01 -7.11 -10.01
C ARG A 25 -1.72 -8.44 -9.79
N HIS A 26 -1.12 -9.34 -9.02
CA HIS A 26 -1.69 -10.66 -8.72
C HIS A 26 -3.07 -10.57 -8.07
N THR A 27 -3.27 -9.67 -7.12
CA THR A 27 -4.57 -9.48 -6.46
C THR A 27 -5.63 -8.99 -7.44
N LEU A 28 -5.29 -8.03 -8.31
CA LEU A 28 -6.25 -7.52 -9.30
C LEU A 28 -6.51 -8.52 -10.43
N GLU A 29 -5.52 -9.33 -10.82
CA GLU A 29 -5.71 -10.45 -11.76
C GLU A 29 -6.73 -11.46 -11.21
N LYS A 30 -6.60 -11.85 -9.94
CA LYS A 30 -7.59 -12.70 -9.24
C LYS A 30 -8.97 -12.05 -9.12
N ALA A 31 -9.04 -10.72 -9.18
CA ALA A 31 -10.29 -9.97 -9.19
C ALA A 31 -10.84 -9.72 -10.62
N ASN A 32 -10.34 -10.45 -11.63
CA ASN A 32 -10.74 -10.36 -13.03
C ASN A 32 -10.46 -9.01 -13.72
N PHE A 33 -9.45 -8.26 -13.25
CA PHE A 33 -9.01 -7.06 -13.97
C PHE A 33 -8.14 -7.47 -15.17
N SER A 34 -8.33 -6.83 -16.32
CA SER A 34 -7.44 -7.01 -17.47
C SER A 34 -6.05 -6.41 -17.23
N LYS A 35 -5.02 -6.91 -17.93
CA LYS A 35 -3.65 -6.38 -17.83
C LYS A 35 -3.58 -4.86 -18.01
N SER A 36 -4.33 -4.31 -18.96
CA SER A 36 -4.38 -2.86 -19.22
C SER A 36 -5.02 -2.09 -18.06
N MET A 37 -6.09 -2.62 -17.46
CA MET A 37 -6.73 -2.05 -16.27
C MET A 37 -5.78 -2.06 -15.06
N ILE A 38 -5.04 -3.14 -14.87
CA ILE A 38 -4.06 -3.27 -13.79
C ILE A 38 -2.95 -2.23 -13.92
N LEU A 39 -2.35 -2.11 -15.11
CA LEU A 39 -1.32 -1.10 -15.37
C LEU A 39 -1.85 0.32 -15.18
N ARG A 40 -3.09 0.59 -15.60
CA ARG A 40 -3.74 1.88 -15.37
C ARG A 40 -3.93 2.13 -13.87
N LYS A 41 -4.41 1.14 -13.12
CA LYS A 41 -4.65 1.26 -11.68
C LYS A 41 -3.36 1.45 -10.88
N GLU A 42 -2.30 0.72 -11.23
CA GLU A 42 -0.98 0.87 -10.62
C GLU A 42 -0.41 2.29 -10.83
N ARG A 43 -0.55 2.84 -12.04
CA ARG A 43 -0.16 4.23 -12.34
C ARG A 43 -0.99 5.24 -11.56
N GLU A 44 -2.30 5.03 -11.47
CA GLU A 44 -3.22 5.89 -10.71
C GLU A 44 -2.86 5.93 -9.23
N LEU A 45 -2.69 4.76 -8.61
CA LEU A 45 -2.32 4.66 -7.19
C LEU A 45 -0.92 5.23 -6.91
N THR A 46 0.01 5.08 -7.85
CA THR A 46 1.34 5.72 -7.76
C THR A 46 1.24 7.24 -7.78
N LYS A 47 0.45 7.80 -8.71
CA LYS A 47 0.20 9.25 -8.80
C LYS A 47 -0.49 9.77 -7.54
N LEU A 48 -1.46 9.01 -7.01
CA LEU A 48 -2.16 9.33 -5.77
C LEU A 48 -1.18 9.44 -4.59
N GLY A 49 -0.30 8.45 -4.41
CA GLY A 49 0.71 8.47 -3.35
C GLY A 49 1.66 9.66 -3.44
N ILE A 50 2.12 10.00 -4.65
CA ILE A 50 2.97 11.18 -4.88
C ILE A 50 2.22 12.47 -4.55
N ALA A 51 0.97 12.59 -4.99
CA ALA A 51 0.15 13.78 -4.74
C ALA A 51 -0.09 13.99 -3.24
N VAL A 52 -0.45 12.94 -2.50
CA VAL A 52 -0.62 12.99 -1.04
C VAL A 52 0.68 13.40 -0.35
N GLY A 53 1.82 12.82 -0.74
CA GLY A 53 3.12 13.22 -0.19
C GLY A 53 3.45 14.70 -0.39
N ARG A 54 3.16 15.24 -1.57
CA ARG A 54 3.34 16.68 -1.86
C ARG A 54 2.43 17.56 -1.01
N ILE A 55 1.17 17.17 -0.82
CA ILE A 55 0.21 17.91 0.00
C ILE A 55 0.67 17.93 1.46
N PHE A 56 1.08 16.79 2.01
CA PHE A 56 1.60 16.71 3.38
C PHE A 56 2.83 17.60 3.55
N ASN A 57 3.79 17.54 2.61
CA ASN A 57 5.01 18.34 2.67
C ASN A 57 4.75 19.85 2.54
N LYS A 58 3.67 20.25 1.84
CA LYS A 58 3.25 21.65 1.76
C LYS A 58 2.62 22.13 3.07
N HIS A 59 1.92 21.26 3.79
CA HIS A 59 1.19 21.62 5.01
C HIS A 59 2.08 21.60 6.26
N SER A 60 2.98 20.61 6.39
CA SER A 60 3.91 20.51 7.50
C SER A 60 5.20 19.80 7.10
N SER A 61 6.31 20.20 7.70
CA SER A 61 7.61 19.54 7.55
C SER A 61 7.76 18.32 8.46
N GLY A 62 8.76 17.48 8.19
CA GLY A 62 9.19 16.40 9.08
C GLY A 62 8.67 15.00 8.71
N PHE A 63 7.74 14.89 7.76
CA PHE A 63 7.30 13.60 7.25
C PHE A 63 8.40 12.95 6.39
N ARG A 64 8.88 11.78 6.83
CA ARG A 64 9.88 10.98 6.10
C ARG A 64 9.27 9.82 5.31
N GLU A 65 8.06 9.43 5.68
CA GLU A 65 7.31 8.33 5.10
C GLU A 65 5.80 8.57 5.31
N LEU A 66 4.99 8.01 4.42
CA LEU A 66 3.53 7.96 4.55
C LEU A 66 3.06 6.57 4.11
N GLY A 67 2.10 6.00 4.83
CA GLY A 67 1.33 4.84 4.40
C GLY A 67 -0.06 5.27 4.00
N LEU A 68 -0.54 4.82 2.84
CA LEU A 68 -1.89 5.09 2.37
C LEU A 68 -2.67 3.78 2.36
N ASP A 69 -3.77 3.75 3.12
CA ASP A 69 -4.73 2.66 3.04
C ASP A 69 -5.82 3.09 2.06
N VAL A 70 -5.89 2.38 0.93
CA VAL A 70 -6.73 2.73 -0.23
C VAL A 70 -7.64 1.57 -0.58
N ALA A 71 -8.94 1.85 -0.69
CA ALA A 71 -9.94 0.91 -1.18
C ALA A 71 -10.28 1.16 -2.66
N LEU A 72 -10.68 0.11 -3.36
CA LEU A 72 -11.26 0.20 -4.70
C LEU A 72 -12.73 -0.20 -4.61
N ASP A 73 -13.63 0.63 -5.15
CA ASP A 73 -15.04 0.27 -5.24
C ASP A 73 -15.33 -0.67 -6.42
N LYS A 74 -16.61 -1.05 -6.61
CA LYS A 74 -17.06 -1.93 -7.70
C LYS A 74 -16.78 -1.39 -9.10
N LYS A 75 -16.65 -0.06 -9.25
CA LYS A 75 -16.27 0.60 -10.52
C LYS A 75 -14.76 0.77 -10.64
N GLY A 76 -14.01 0.31 -9.65
CA GLY A 76 -12.57 0.44 -9.53
C GLY A 76 -12.11 1.83 -9.10
N LYS A 77 -13.00 2.74 -8.67
CA LYS A 77 -12.58 4.06 -8.19
C LYS A 77 -11.80 3.90 -6.88
N ALA A 78 -10.69 4.63 -6.76
CA ALA A 78 -9.86 4.63 -5.57
C ALA A 78 -10.40 5.59 -4.50
N TRP A 79 -10.42 5.12 -3.25
CA TRP A 79 -10.84 5.88 -2.07
C TRP A 79 -9.74 5.78 -1.01
N ILE A 80 -9.18 6.92 -0.61
CA ILE A 80 -8.26 6.96 0.54
C ILE A 80 -9.11 6.77 1.80
N LEU A 81 -8.79 5.75 2.58
CA LEU A 81 -9.43 5.47 3.87
C LEU A 81 -8.64 6.11 5.01
N GLU A 82 -7.32 6.03 4.95
CA GLU A 82 -6.41 6.55 5.98
C GLU A 82 -5.07 6.96 5.36
N VAL A 83 -4.44 7.98 5.95
CA VAL A 83 -3.03 8.35 5.68
C VAL A 83 -2.25 8.30 6.99
N ASN A 84 -1.36 7.32 7.09
CA ASN A 84 -0.52 7.07 8.25
C ASN A 84 0.83 7.77 8.12
N THR A 85 1.20 8.63 9.07
CA THR A 85 2.49 9.35 9.08
C THR A 85 3.65 8.52 9.63
N ARG A 86 3.36 7.36 10.22
CA ARG A 86 4.34 6.37 10.67
C ARG A 86 3.81 4.96 10.41
N PRO A 87 3.75 4.50 9.15
CA PRO A 87 3.15 3.23 8.82
C PRO A 87 3.92 2.04 9.40
N GLN A 88 3.20 0.96 9.63
CA GLN A 88 3.77 -0.35 9.95
C GLN A 88 3.98 -1.13 8.66
N PHE A 89 5.21 -1.61 8.43
CA PHE A 89 5.58 -2.39 7.24
C PHE A 89 6.20 -3.74 7.59
N TYR A 90 6.20 -4.12 8.88
CA TYR A 90 6.65 -5.45 9.33
C TYR A 90 5.98 -6.62 8.60
N PRO A 91 4.71 -6.55 8.16
CA PRO A 91 4.10 -7.69 7.48
C PRO A 91 4.81 -8.01 6.14
N LEU A 92 5.42 -7.00 5.49
CA LEU A 92 6.22 -7.21 4.27
C LEU A 92 7.47 -8.08 4.52
N LYS A 93 7.94 -8.17 5.76
CA LYS A 93 9.01 -9.08 6.14
C LYS A 93 8.63 -10.54 5.88
N GLN A 94 7.36 -10.89 5.79
CA GLN A 94 6.90 -12.27 5.54
C GLN A 94 6.69 -12.58 4.05
N MET A 95 6.70 -11.59 3.16
CA MET A 95 6.52 -11.81 1.72
C MET A 95 7.71 -12.58 1.12
N LYS A 96 7.47 -13.42 0.09
CA LYS A 96 8.54 -14.18 -0.58
C LYS A 96 9.62 -13.26 -1.18
N ASP A 97 9.21 -12.21 -1.88
CA ASP A 97 10.11 -11.15 -2.34
C ASP A 97 10.33 -10.12 -1.23
N LYS A 98 11.59 -10.00 -0.78
CA LYS A 98 12.00 -9.05 0.27
C LYS A 98 12.41 -7.69 -0.28
N SER A 99 12.44 -7.49 -1.61
CA SER A 99 12.93 -6.26 -2.24
C SER A 99 12.25 -5.00 -1.70
N MET A 100 10.92 -5.04 -1.55
CA MET A 100 10.13 -3.92 -1.03
C MET A 100 10.47 -3.62 0.43
N TYR A 101 10.57 -4.65 1.27
CA TYR A 101 10.94 -4.52 2.67
C TYR A 101 12.35 -3.96 2.83
N GLN A 102 13.33 -4.50 2.07
CA GLN A 102 14.72 -4.03 2.08
C GLN A 102 14.84 -2.57 1.63
N ARG A 103 14.08 -2.17 0.60
CA ARG A 103 14.05 -0.78 0.13
C ARG A 103 13.44 0.18 1.15
N ILE A 104 12.38 -0.23 1.85
CA ILE A 104 11.81 0.59 2.93
C ILE A 104 12.83 0.75 4.05
N ILE A 105 13.48 -0.35 4.47
CA ILE A 105 14.51 -0.32 5.51
C ILE A 105 15.72 0.54 5.10
N SER A 106 16.16 0.49 3.84
CA SER A 106 17.29 1.30 3.38
C SER A 106 16.99 2.80 3.50
N TYR A 107 15.79 3.24 3.14
CA TYR A 107 15.35 4.61 3.38
C TYR A 107 15.15 4.91 4.86
N ALA A 108 14.54 4.00 5.63
CA ALA A 108 14.29 4.15 7.06
C ALA A 108 15.55 4.46 7.88
N LYS A 109 16.66 3.79 7.53
CA LYS A 109 17.96 4.00 8.17
C LYS A 109 18.47 5.44 8.04
N THR A 110 18.16 6.13 6.94
CA THR A 110 18.64 7.51 6.69
C THR A 110 18.08 8.55 7.67
N TYR A 111 16.98 8.23 8.34
CA TYR A 111 16.36 9.08 9.37
C TYR A 111 16.22 8.37 10.72
N GLY A 112 17.02 7.32 10.96
CA GLY A 112 17.12 6.66 12.26
C GLY A 112 16.04 5.62 12.59
N ARG A 113 15.13 5.30 11.66
CA ARG A 113 14.11 4.26 11.88
C ARG A 113 14.71 2.87 11.66
N ARG A 114 14.67 2.03 12.70
CA ARG A 114 15.22 0.64 12.69
C ARG A 114 14.14 -0.45 12.66
N LYS A 115 12.90 -0.12 13.00
CA LYS A 115 11.69 -0.97 13.02
C LYS A 115 10.48 -0.11 12.70
#